data_AF-A0AA38I9H4-F1
#
_entry.id   AF-A0AA38I9H4-F1
#
_cell.length_a   1.000
_cell.length_b   1.000
_cell.length_c   1.000
_cell.angle_alpha   90.00
_cell.angle_beta   90.00
_cell.angle_gamma   90.00
#
_symmetry.space_group_name_H-M   'P 1'
#
loop_
_entity.id
_entity.type
_entity.pdbx_description
1 polymer ?
#
loop_
_entity_poly.entity_id
_entity_poly.type
_entity_poly.pdbx_seq_one_letter_code
_entity_poly.pdbx_strand_id
1 'polypeptide(L)'
;MNYLVKIVIWTTLVATALGAKLPPGFKKCNLKQISSQDCLPKAIESAIKQMNRPIKKLGVLGLQPLVIPSLIIDAGSQFLVAQQIYKDMKLSGFNETSCSKAEFDYKNKTLNLECVVPNFRMDFHYEVHGKVMMVTIYGNGTGWLLFHNNELGLSFKFGEYEKKGNTYFNILSQQLRMQPTDIDFDLQNLFDGDEESTLRMKKILKENALDIYNEVRAGYEEAYGKVFAYVFEKILEKVPVPEIFG
;
A
#
# COMPACT_ATOMS: atom_id res chain seq x y z
N MET A 1 -23.71 56.01 47.42
CA MET A 1 -22.34 55.80 46.92
C MET A 1 -22.22 54.32 46.58
N ASN A 2 -22.61 53.94 45.36
CA ASN A 2 -22.81 52.54 44.97
C ASN A 2 -21.60 52.04 44.17
N TYR A 3 -20.81 51.13 44.74
CA TYR A 3 -19.75 50.43 44.02
C TYR A 3 -20.31 49.12 43.46
N LEU A 4 -20.55 49.09 42.15
CA LEU A 4 -20.88 47.90 41.38
C LEU A 4 -19.61 47.09 41.12
N VAL A 5 -19.50 45.92 41.75
CA VAL A 5 -18.46 44.93 41.50
C VAL A 5 -18.71 44.29 40.13
N LYS A 6 -17.84 44.57 39.15
CA LYS A 6 -17.86 43.90 37.84
C LYS A 6 -17.17 42.55 37.95
N ILE A 7 -17.94 41.46 37.96
CA ILE A 7 -17.46 40.09 37.85
C ILE A 7 -17.07 39.85 36.38
N VAL A 8 -15.77 39.69 36.11
CA VAL A 8 -15.26 39.32 34.80
C VAL A 8 -15.24 37.79 34.71
N ILE A 9 -16.22 37.23 34.01
CA ILE A 9 -16.28 35.78 33.73
C ILE A 9 -15.32 35.49 32.58
N TRP A 10 -14.16 34.89 32.89
CA TRP A 10 -13.26 34.31 31.89
C TRP A 10 -13.86 32.98 31.41
N THR A 11 -14.55 33.00 30.27
CA THR A 11 -14.90 31.76 29.56
C THR A 11 -13.63 31.20 28.93
N THR A 12 -13.00 30.24 29.60
CA THR A 12 -11.98 29.39 28.98
C THR A 12 -12.63 28.62 27.85
N LEU A 13 -12.41 29.08 26.62
CA LEU A 13 -12.76 28.36 25.40
C LEU A 13 -11.87 27.11 25.37
N VAL A 14 -12.36 26.00 25.93
CA VAL A 14 -11.74 24.69 25.73
C VAL A 14 -11.93 24.36 24.25
N ALA A 15 -10.95 24.74 23.44
CA ALA A 15 -10.86 24.32 22.05
C ALA A 15 -10.62 22.81 22.06
N THR A 16 -11.70 22.02 22.10
CA THR A 16 -11.64 20.62 21.75
C THR A 16 -11.18 20.57 20.31
N ALA A 17 -9.91 20.20 20.10
CA ALA A 17 -9.38 20.00 18.77
C ALA A 17 -10.08 18.77 18.19
N LEU A 18 -11.17 18.98 17.45
CA LEU A 18 -11.83 17.91 16.71
C LEU A 18 -10.81 17.34 15.72
N GLY A 19 -10.55 16.04 15.82
CA GLY A 19 -9.75 15.31 14.84
C GLY A 19 -10.33 15.43 13.43
N ALA A 20 -9.55 15.08 12.41
CA ALA A 20 -10.05 15.12 11.04
C ALA A 20 -11.15 14.06 10.85
N LYS A 21 -12.16 14.39 10.04
CA LYS A 21 -13.14 13.41 9.56
C LYS A 21 -12.60 12.70 8.33
N LEU A 22 -13.08 11.47 8.10
CA LEU A 22 -12.88 10.80 6.83
C LEU A 22 -13.39 11.66 5.66
N PRO A 23 -12.79 11.55 4.46
CA PRO A 23 -13.21 12.32 3.30
C PRO A 23 -14.70 12.08 2.96
N PRO A 24 -15.40 13.10 2.44
CA PRO A 24 -16.76 12.92 1.94
C PRO A 24 -16.79 11.80 0.89
N GLY A 25 -17.66 10.81 1.08
CA GLY A 25 -17.78 9.64 0.20
C GLY A 25 -17.12 8.37 0.73
N PHE A 26 -16.24 8.45 1.72
CA PHE A 26 -15.74 7.26 2.42
C PHE A 26 -16.89 6.67 3.23
N LYS A 27 -17.20 5.40 2.96
CA LYS A 27 -18.22 4.66 3.72
C LYS A 27 -17.65 4.34 5.10
N LYS A 28 -18.48 4.45 6.13
CA LYS A 28 -18.14 4.05 7.50
C LYS A 28 -18.91 2.77 7.84
N CYS A 29 -18.31 1.96 8.70
CA CYS A 29 -18.97 0.79 9.28
C CYS A 29 -19.07 0.98 10.78
N ASN A 30 -20.26 0.73 11.34
CA ASN A 30 -20.42 0.73 12.78
C ASN A 30 -19.70 -0.48 13.38
N LEU A 31 -19.12 -0.35 14.57
CA LEU A 31 -18.46 -1.46 15.28
C LEU A 31 -19.35 -2.71 15.42
N LYS A 32 -20.66 -2.53 15.57
CA LYS A 32 -21.64 -3.64 15.63
C LYS A 32 -21.84 -4.34 14.29
N GLN A 33 -21.53 -3.67 13.18
CA GLN A 33 -21.61 -4.19 11.81
C GLN A 33 -20.28 -4.74 11.31
N ILE A 34 -19.18 -4.60 12.05
CA ILE A 34 -17.88 -5.17 11.67
C ILE A 34 -17.94 -6.71 11.64
N SER A 35 -18.84 -7.33 12.40
CA SER A 35 -19.13 -8.76 12.31
C SER A 35 -19.95 -9.14 11.07
N SER A 36 -20.58 -8.18 10.39
CA SER A 36 -21.22 -8.43 9.09
C SER A 36 -20.15 -8.47 8.01
N GLN A 37 -20.11 -9.57 7.25
CA GLN A 37 -19.07 -9.84 6.26
C GLN A 37 -19.00 -8.80 5.12
N ASP A 38 -19.99 -7.91 5.00
CA ASP A 38 -20.16 -7.06 3.82
C ASP A 38 -19.71 -5.61 3.99
N CYS A 39 -19.82 -5.04 5.20
CA CYS A 39 -19.65 -3.58 5.34
C CYS A 39 -18.21 -3.16 5.10
N LEU A 40 -17.27 -3.76 5.86
CA LEU A 40 -15.88 -3.33 5.88
C LEU A 40 -15.17 -3.56 4.53
N PRO A 41 -15.33 -4.70 3.83
CA PRO A 41 -14.73 -4.88 2.51
C PRO A 41 -15.23 -3.84 1.51
N LYS A 42 -16.55 -3.60 1.46
CA LYS A 42 -17.15 -2.59 0.55
C LYS A 42 -16.72 -1.17 0.89
N ALA A 43 -16.49 -0.87 2.17
CA ALA A 43 -16.00 0.44 2.60
C ALA A 43 -14.54 0.65 2.19
N ILE A 44 -13.68 -0.36 2.39
CA ILE A 44 -12.27 -0.32 2.00
C ILE A 44 -12.12 -0.25 0.49
N GLU A 45 -12.83 -1.09 -0.25
CA GLU A 45 -12.85 -1.05 -1.72
C GLU A 45 -13.26 0.34 -2.22
N SER A 46 -14.34 0.90 -1.66
CA SER A 46 -14.82 2.24 -2.01
C SER A 46 -13.79 3.32 -1.67
N ALA A 47 -13.07 3.19 -0.56
CA ALA A 47 -12.00 4.12 -0.18
C ALA A 47 -10.83 4.04 -1.15
N ILE A 48 -10.33 2.84 -1.48
CA ILE A 48 -9.23 2.64 -2.44
C ILE A 48 -9.56 3.28 -3.79
N LYS A 49 -10.78 3.08 -4.30
CA LYS A 49 -11.25 3.68 -5.56
C LYS A 49 -11.28 5.21 -5.52
N GLN A 50 -11.61 5.80 -4.38
CA GLN A 50 -11.62 7.25 -4.18
C GLN A 50 -10.22 7.85 -3.96
N MET A 51 -9.25 7.05 -3.50
CA MET A 51 -7.86 7.44 -3.31
C MET A 51 -7.05 7.47 -4.62
N ASN A 52 -7.72 7.48 -5.79
CA ASN A 52 -7.06 7.65 -7.08
C ASN A 52 -6.35 9.01 -7.23
N ARG A 53 -6.69 10.00 -6.39
CA ARG A 53 -6.06 11.32 -6.32
C ARG A 53 -5.57 11.61 -4.90
N PRO A 54 -4.55 12.48 -4.73
CA PRO A 54 -4.06 12.83 -3.40
C PRO A 54 -5.14 13.47 -2.51
N ILE A 55 -5.25 13.01 -1.25
CA ILE A 55 -6.12 13.61 -0.24
C ILE A 55 -5.26 14.53 0.64
N LYS A 56 -5.03 15.75 0.14
CA LYS A 56 -4.11 16.73 0.75
C LYS A 56 -4.37 16.96 2.26
N LYS A 57 -5.64 17.01 2.68
CA LYS A 57 -6.00 17.23 4.09
C LYS A 57 -5.51 16.12 5.03
N LEU A 58 -5.38 14.90 4.52
CA LEU A 58 -4.88 13.74 5.27
C LEU A 58 -3.41 13.44 4.95
N GLY A 59 -2.80 14.10 3.97
CA GLY A 59 -1.43 13.80 3.54
C GLY A 59 -1.30 12.46 2.80
N VAL A 60 -2.42 11.91 2.32
CA VAL A 60 -2.46 10.65 1.56
C VAL A 60 -2.08 10.92 0.12
N LEU A 61 -1.15 10.14 -0.41
CA LEU A 61 -0.73 10.17 -1.81
C LEU A 61 -1.83 9.63 -2.73
N GLY A 62 -1.81 10.01 -4.01
CA GLY A 62 -2.67 9.36 -4.99
C GLY A 62 -2.23 7.92 -5.21
N LEU A 63 -3.19 7.01 -5.37
CA LEU A 63 -2.91 5.61 -5.67
C LEU A 63 -2.86 5.32 -7.18
N GLN A 64 -3.22 6.28 -8.04
CA GLN A 64 -3.24 6.06 -9.48
C GLN A 64 -2.53 7.20 -10.26
N PRO A 65 -1.20 7.14 -10.42
CA PRO A 65 -0.30 6.15 -9.82
C PRO A 65 0.15 6.53 -8.40
N LEU A 66 0.48 5.53 -7.59
CA LEU A 66 1.31 5.70 -6.40
C LEU A 66 2.78 5.73 -6.81
N VAL A 67 3.49 6.81 -6.47
CA VAL A 67 4.89 7.00 -6.86
C VAL A 67 5.82 6.62 -5.71
N ILE A 68 6.77 5.73 -5.98
CA ILE A 68 7.84 5.30 -5.08
C ILE A 68 9.18 5.76 -5.67
N PRO A 69 9.92 6.68 -5.01
CA PRO A 69 11.16 7.23 -5.57
C PRO A 69 12.23 6.18 -5.83
N SER A 70 12.39 5.21 -4.93
CA SER A 70 13.33 4.10 -5.10
C SER A 70 12.87 2.87 -4.33
N LEU A 71 13.10 1.72 -4.93
CA LEU A 71 12.88 0.40 -4.33
C LEU A 71 14.08 -0.47 -4.65
N ILE A 72 14.59 -1.19 -3.65
CA ILE A 72 15.63 -2.20 -3.84
C ILE A 72 15.02 -3.53 -3.41
N ILE A 73 15.06 -4.50 -4.31
CA ILE A 73 14.72 -5.89 -4.01
C ILE A 73 16.01 -6.69 -4.09
N ASP A 74 16.38 -7.30 -2.97
CA ASP A 74 17.61 -8.08 -2.89
C ASP A 74 17.55 -9.33 -3.75
N ALA A 75 18.73 -9.86 -4.04
CA ALA A 75 18.89 -11.09 -4.78
C ALA A 75 18.25 -12.27 -4.02
N GLY A 76 17.63 -13.16 -4.78
CA GLY A 76 17.32 -14.50 -4.35
C GLY A 76 18.56 -15.40 -4.35
N SER A 77 18.33 -16.70 -4.19
CA SER A 77 19.36 -17.72 -4.04
C SER A 77 19.52 -18.70 -5.21
N GLN A 78 18.59 -18.77 -6.16
CA GLN A 78 18.50 -19.81 -7.19
C GLN A 78 18.17 -19.29 -8.61
N PHE A 79 16.92 -18.96 -8.89
CA PHE A 79 16.40 -18.43 -10.15
C PHE A 79 16.69 -16.95 -10.36
N LEU A 80 16.82 -16.12 -9.32
CA LEU A 80 17.13 -14.70 -9.48
C LEU A 80 18.22 -14.25 -8.50
N VAL A 81 19.46 -14.53 -8.86
CA VAL A 81 20.64 -14.07 -8.12
C VAL A 81 21.09 -12.72 -8.68
N ALA A 82 20.20 -11.72 -8.57
CA ALA A 82 20.46 -10.35 -8.99
C ALA A 82 19.71 -9.37 -8.08
N GLN A 83 20.41 -8.35 -7.59
CA GLN A 83 19.74 -7.23 -6.94
C GLN A 83 19.01 -6.42 -8.01
N GLN A 84 17.76 -6.07 -7.72
CA GLN A 84 16.93 -5.25 -8.57
C GLN A 84 16.83 -3.86 -7.94
N ILE A 85 17.28 -2.84 -8.66
CA ILE A 85 17.18 -1.45 -8.22
C ILE A 85 16.18 -0.76 -9.12
N TYR A 86 15.09 -0.28 -8.53
CA TYR A 86 14.06 0.47 -9.23
C TYR A 86 14.06 1.93 -8.78
N LYS A 87 13.84 2.85 -9.73
CA LYS A 87 13.74 4.29 -9.52
C LYS A 87 12.49 4.84 -10.20
N ASP A 88 11.91 5.86 -9.59
CA ASP A 88 10.71 6.56 -10.07
C ASP A 88 9.55 5.61 -10.41
N MET A 89 9.36 4.60 -9.56
CA MET A 89 8.39 3.55 -9.77
C MET A 89 6.96 4.09 -9.61
N LYS A 90 6.10 3.76 -10.56
CA LYS A 90 4.68 4.13 -10.58
C LYS A 90 3.84 2.87 -10.48
N LEU A 91 3.16 2.71 -9.36
CA LEU A 91 2.22 1.62 -9.12
C LEU A 91 0.82 2.05 -9.54
N SER A 92 0.13 1.21 -10.31
CA SER A 92 -1.22 1.46 -10.82
C SER A 92 -2.09 0.20 -10.76
N GLY A 93 -3.41 0.38 -10.84
CA GLY A 93 -4.39 -0.70 -10.87
C GLY A 93 -5.23 -0.84 -9.59
N PHE A 94 -4.90 -0.08 -8.55
CA PHE A 94 -5.63 -0.14 -7.27
C PHE A 94 -7.12 0.21 -7.40
N ASN A 95 -7.51 1.00 -8.40
CA ASN A 95 -8.92 1.32 -8.68
C ASN A 95 -9.75 0.11 -9.10
N GLU A 96 -9.12 -0.98 -9.54
CA GLU A 96 -9.78 -2.25 -9.90
C GLU A 96 -9.84 -3.23 -8.73
N THR A 97 -9.30 -2.86 -7.55
CA THR A 97 -9.31 -3.72 -6.36
C THR A 97 -10.73 -4.12 -6.00
N SER A 98 -10.92 -5.40 -5.68
CA SER A 98 -12.10 -5.92 -5.01
C SER A 98 -11.68 -6.63 -3.73
N CYS A 99 -12.44 -6.49 -2.65
CA CYS A 99 -12.12 -7.15 -1.38
C CYS A 99 -13.23 -8.12 -0.99
N SER A 100 -12.90 -9.39 -0.85
CA SER A 100 -13.82 -10.45 -0.42
C SER A 100 -13.96 -10.49 1.10
N LYS A 101 -12.90 -10.10 1.82
CA LYS A 101 -12.83 -10.20 3.28
C LYS A 101 -12.17 -8.99 3.91
N ALA A 102 -12.72 -8.55 5.03
CA ALA A 102 -12.13 -7.54 5.90
C ALA A 102 -12.64 -7.76 7.32
N GLU A 103 -11.75 -8.21 8.20
CA GLU A 103 -12.08 -8.55 9.59
C GLU A 103 -11.27 -7.65 10.51
N PHE A 104 -11.98 -6.81 11.28
CA PHE A 104 -11.37 -6.01 12.32
C PHE A 104 -11.69 -6.60 13.69
N ASP A 105 -10.67 -7.07 14.39
CA ASP A 105 -10.77 -7.51 15.79
C ASP A 105 -10.42 -6.33 16.69
N TYR A 106 -11.45 -5.70 17.27
CA TYR A 106 -11.26 -4.55 18.17
C TYR A 106 -10.46 -4.93 19.43
N LYS A 107 -10.62 -6.15 19.96
CA LYS A 107 -9.98 -6.59 21.20
C LYS A 107 -8.48 -6.80 20.97
N ASN A 108 -8.13 -7.51 19.91
CA ASN A 108 -6.75 -7.79 19.55
C ASN A 108 -6.09 -6.68 18.73
N LYS A 109 -6.87 -5.67 18.31
CA LYS A 109 -6.46 -4.53 17.49
C LYS A 109 -5.80 -4.99 16.20
N THR A 110 -6.44 -5.90 15.48
CA THR A 110 -5.96 -6.42 14.20
C THR A 110 -6.96 -6.18 13.08
N LEU A 111 -6.46 -5.93 11.88
CA LEU A 111 -7.24 -5.88 10.64
C LEU A 111 -6.65 -6.89 9.66
N ASN A 112 -7.47 -7.81 9.17
CA ASN A 112 -7.10 -8.74 8.12
C ASN A 112 -7.96 -8.50 6.87
N LEU A 113 -7.33 -8.40 5.70
CA LEU A 113 -7.96 -8.14 4.42
C LEU A 113 -7.60 -9.24 3.43
N GLU A 114 -8.58 -9.66 2.63
CA GLU A 114 -8.35 -10.44 1.42
C GLU A 114 -8.95 -9.67 0.25
N CYS A 115 -8.09 -9.31 -0.69
CA CYS A 115 -8.46 -8.55 -1.87
C CYS A 115 -7.82 -9.12 -3.12
N VAL A 116 -8.32 -8.75 -4.28
CA VAL A 116 -7.75 -9.08 -5.59
C VAL A 116 -7.52 -7.78 -6.35
N VAL A 117 -6.34 -7.64 -6.95
CA VAL A 117 -6.03 -6.57 -7.92
C VAL A 117 -5.89 -7.24 -9.29
N PRO A 118 -6.87 -7.11 -10.20
CA PRO A 118 -6.87 -7.80 -11.48
C PRO A 118 -5.65 -7.49 -12.35
N ASN A 119 -5.25 -6.21 -12.39
CA ASN A 119 -4.14 -5.71 -13.20
C ASN A 119 -3.28 -4.78 -12.36
N PHE A 120 -2.27 -5.32 -11.67
CA PHE A 120 -1.34 -4.51 -10.89
C PHE A 120 -0.11 -4.16 -11.73
N ARG A 121 -0.03 -2.92 -12.19
CA ARG A 121 1.02 -2.44 -13.10
C ARG A 121 2.08 -1.64 -12.36
N MET A 122 3.33 -1.88 -12.70
CA MET A 122 4.50 -1.16 -12.21
C MET A 122 5.28 -0.64 -13.39
N ASP A 123 5.44 0.68 -13.51
CA ASP A 123 6.32 1.32 -14.50
C ASP A 123 7.52 1.93 -13.78
N PHE A 124 8.74 1.74 -14.27
CA PHE A 124 9.95 2.14 -13.55
C PHE A 124 11.16 2.38 -14.48
N HIS A 125 12.18 3.01 -13.91
CA HIS A 125 13.56 2.82 -14.36
C HIS A 125 14.20 1.72 -13.52
N TYR A 126 14.94 0.81 -14.15
CA TYR A 126 15.59 -0.30 -13.47
C TYR A 126 17.11 -0.28 -13.72
N GLU A 127 17.82 -0.85 -12.77
CA GLU A 127 19.20 -1.29 -12.89
C GLU A 127 19.27 -2.71 -12.31
N VAL A 128 19.84 -3.63 -13.08
CA VAL A 128 20.00 -5.03 -12.67
C VAL A 128 21.36 -5.52 -13.12
N HIS A 129 22.02 -6.31 -12.27
CA HIS A 129 23.23 -7.02 -12.61
C HIS A 129 23.31 -8.29 -11.76
N GLY A 130 23.45 -9.45 -12.41
CA GLY A 130 23.51 -10.73 -11.71
C GLY A 130 23.17 -11.88 -12.64
N LYS A 131 22.37 -12.83 -12.15
CA LYS A 131 21.98 -14.02 -12.91
C LYS A 131 20.49 -14.31 -12.79
N VAL A 132 19.90 -14.69 -13.91
CA VAL A 132 18.62 -15.41 -13.95
C VAL A 132 18.94 -16.87 -14.18
N MET A 133 18.68 -17.72 -13.19
CA MET A 133 19.15 -19.10 -13.12
C MET A 133 20.68 -19.17 -13.34
N MET A 134 21.13 -19.71 -14.46
CA MET A 134 22.55 -19.82 -14.82
C MET A 134 23.02 -18.75 -15.83
N VAL A 135 22.10 -17.92 -16.33
CA VAL A 135 22.39 -16.96 -17.40
C VAL A 135 22.60 -15.58 -16.79
N THR A 136 23.71 -14.94 -17.15
CA THR A 136 24.03 -13.58 -16.69
C THR A 136 23.00 -12.61 -17.25
N ILE A 137 22.53 -11.69 -16.42
CA ILE A 137 21.66 -10.58 -16.80
C ILE A 137 22.31 -9.28 -16.36
N TYR A 138 22.30 -8.29 -17.24
CA TYR A 138 22.56 -6.91 -16.88
C TYR A 138 21.75 -5.97 -17.78
N GLY A 139 21.39 -4.83 -17.22
CA GLY A 139 20.64 -3.82 -17.94
C GLY A 139 20.37 -2.60 -17.09
N ASN A 140 20.22 -1.47 -17.76
CA ASN A 140 19.82 -0.21 -17.16
C ASN A 140 18.92 0.52 -18.15
N GLY A 141 17.66 0.70 -17.79
CA GLY A 141 16.69 1.26 -18.72
C GLY A 141 15.32 1.44 -18.10
N THR A 142 14.32 1.65 -18.95
CA THR A 142 12.92 1.67 -18.54
C THR A 142 12.32 0.28 -18.65
N GLY A 143 11.27 0.04 -17.88
CA GLY A 143 10.53 -1.20 -17.97
C GLY A 143 9.19 -1.13 -17.28
N TRP A 144 8.43 -2.20 -17.44
CA TRP A 144 7.21 -2.41 -16.70
C TRP A 144 7.01 -3.88 -16.33
N LEU A 145 6.27 -4.08 -15.25
CA LEU A 145 5.76 -5.36 -14.78
C LEU A 145 4.24 -5.27 -14.68
N LEU A 146 3.54 -6.35 -15.01
CA LEU A 146 2.09 -6.46 -14.89
C LEU A 146 1.75 -7.78 -14.20
N PHE A 147 1.20 -7.68 -13.00
CA PHE A 147 0.79 -8.82 -12.20
C PHE A 147 -0.72 -9.04 -12.41
N HIS A 148 -1.07 -10.20 -12.92
CA HIS A 148 -2.45 -10.56 -13.24
C HIS A 148 -3.13 -11.27 -12.07
N ASN A 149 -4.39 -10.89 -11.82
CA ASN A 149 -5.25 -11.44 -10.77
C ASN A 149 -4.50 -11.62 -9.44
N ASN A 150 -3.81 -10.58 -9.01
CA ASN A 150 -2.96 -10.64 -7.83
C ASN A 150 -3.81 -10.71 -6.57
N GLU A 151 -3.85 -11.89 -5.94
CA GLU A 151 -4.46 -12.06 -4.64
C GLU A 151 -3.59 -11.43 -3.56
N LEU A 152 -4.19 -10.55 -2.77
CA LEU A 152 -3.54 -9.83 -1.69
C LEU A 152 -4.12 -10.28 -0.34
N GLY A 153 -3.24 -10.71 0.55
CA GLY A 153 -3.53 -10.85 1.98
C GLY A 153 -2.85 -9.74 2.74
N LEU A 154 -3.59 -8.87 3.44
CA LEU A 154 -2.99 -7.82 4.28
C LEU A 154 -3.40 -8.00 5.73
N SER A 155 -2.43 -7.94 6.62
CA SER A 155 -2.65 -7.95 8.06
C SER A 155 -1.99 -6.74 8.69
N PHE A 156 -2.74 -6.02 9.52
CA PHE A 156 -2.23 -4.90 10.32
C PHE A 156 -2.49 -5.17 11.80
N LYS A 157 -1.52 -4.82 12.65
CA LYS A 157 -1.68 -4.75 14.10
C LYS A 157 -1.58 -3.30 14.54
N PHE A 158 -2.51 -2.85 15.36
CA PHE A 158 -2.57 -1.46 15.80
C PHE A 158 -2.22 -1.29 17.28
N GLY A 159 -1.62 -0.15 17.57
CA GLY A 159 -1.55 0.45 18.89
C GLY A 159 -2.56 1.59 18.99
N GLU A 160 -2.75 2.10 20.20
CA GLU A 160 -3.55 3.30 20.44
C GLU A 160 -2.71 4.33 21.16
N TYR A 161 -2.94 5.60 20.86
CA TYR A 161 -2.34 6.72 21.58
C TYR A 161 -3.30 7.90 21.66
N GLU A 162 -3.16 8.69 22.72
CA GLU A 162 -3.94 9.90 22.93
C GLU A 162 -3.25 11.13 22.34
N LYS A 163 -4.01 11.94 21.61
CA LYS A 163 -3.52 13.21 21.05
C LYS A 163 -4.63 14.25 21.08
N LYS A 164 -4.41 15.32 21.85
CA LYS A 164 -5.37 16.42 22.03
C LYS A 164 -6.76 15.93 22.48
N GLY A 165 -6.78 14.97 23.40
CA GLY A 165 -8.02 14.42 23.99
C GLY A 165 -8.82 13.50 23.07
N ASN A 166 -8.21 13.00 21.97
CA ASN A 166 -8.80 11.95 21.16
C ASN A 166 -7.83 10.77 21.04
N THR A 167 -8.40 9.57 21.00
CA THR A 167 -7.68 8.32 20.70
C THR A 167 -7.45 8.16 19.20
N TYR A 168 -6.24 7.80 18.82
CA TYR A 168 -5.85 7.46 17.44
C TYR A 168 -5.24 6.07 17.39
N PHE A 169 -5.33 5.42 16.24
CA PHE A 169 -4.54 4.23 15.96
C PHE A 169 -3.18 4.59 15.38
N ASN A 170 -2.18 3.77 15.67
CA ASN A 170 -0.92 3.71 14.95
C ASN A 170 -0.64 2.26 14.52
N ILE A 171 0.10 2.06 13.44
CA ILE A 171 0.45 0.72 12.97
C ILE A 171 1.67 0.24 13.76
N LEU A 172 1.57 -0.91 14.43
CA LEU A 172 2.69 -1.56 15.12
C LEU A 172 3.43 -2.53 14.21
N SER A 173 2.69 -3.23 13.36
CA SER A 173 3.24 -4.16 12.38
C SER A 173 2.27 -4.40 11.24
N GLN A 174 2.81 -4.80 10.10
CA GLN A 174 2.07 -5.15 8.90
C GLN A 174 2.65 -6.42 8.26
N GLN A 175 1.80 -7.16 7.57
CA GLN A 175 2.19 -8.26 6.70
C GLN A 175 1.41 -8.14 5.40
N LEU A 176 2.08 -8.44 4.30
CA LEU A 176 1.50 -8.49 2.97
C LEU A 176 1.83 -9.86 2.38
N ARG A 177 0.85 -10.47 1.75
CA ARG A 177 0.98 -11.65 0.90
C ARG A 177 0.54 -11.27 -0.51
N MET A 178 1.30 -11.64 -1.53
CA MET A 178 1.00 -11.36 -2.93
C MET A 178 1.11 -12.65 -3.76
N GLN A 179 0.02 -13.01 -4.42
CA GLN A 179 -0.07 -14.22 -5.22
C GLN A 179 -0.70 -13.91 -6.60
N PRO A 180 0.10 -13.45 -7.57
CA PRO A 180 -0.34 -13.28 -8.95
C PRO A 180 -0.52 -14.64 -9.64
N THR A 181 -1.44 -14.70 -10.60
CA THR A 181 -1.65 -15.88 -11.44
C THR A 181 -0.74 -15.91 -12.66
N ASP A 182 -0.31 -14.75 -13.14
CA ASP A 182 0.67 -14.58 -14.22
C ASP A 182 1.39 -13.23 -14.04
N ILE A 183 2.58 -13.13 -14.62
CA ILE A 183 3.38 -11.91 -14.64
C ILE A 183 3.85 -11.66 -16.08
N ASP A 184 3.45 -10.51 -16.61
CA ASP A 184 3.98 -9.96 -17.85
C ASP A 184 5.00 -8.87 -17.55
N PHE A 185 5.92 -8.67 -18.48
CA PHE A 185 6.96 -7.67 -18.32
C PHE A 185 7.51 -7.20 -19.66
N ASP A 186 8.14 -6.04 -19.61
CA ASP A 186 9.03 -5.57 -20.66
C ASP A 186 10.18 -4.80 -20.02
N LEU A 187 11.41 -5.15 -20.42
CA LEU A 187 12.63 -4.50 -19.97
C LEU A 187 13.36 -3.98 -21.20
N GLN A 188 13.62 -2.68 -21.24
CA GLN A 188 14.35 -2.00 -22.30
C GLN A 188 15.83 -1.95 -21.96
N ASN A 189 16.70 -1.98 -22.98
CA ASN A 189 18.16 -1.86 -22.80
C ASN A 189 18.78 -2.94 -21.89
N LEU A 190 18.35 -4.19 -22.04
CA LEU A 190 19.11 -5.35 -21.56
C LEU A 190 20.33 -5.54 -22.47
N PHE A 191 21.46 -5.98 -21.92
CA PHE A 191 22.68 -6.28 -22.68
C PHE A 191 23.13 -5.14 -23.61
N ASP A 192 23.01 -3.90 -23.15
CA ASP A 192 23.32 -2.69 -23.93
C ASP A 192 22.62 -2.63 -25.31
N GLY A 193 21.43 -3.26 -25.41
CA GLY A 193 20.61 -3.27 -26.62
C GLY A 193 20.89 -4.42 -27.57
N ASP A 194 21.73 -5.40 -27.22
CA ASP A 194 21.92 -6.60 -28.05
C ASP A 194 20.60 -7.39 -28.21
N GLU A 195 20.07 -7.41 -29.44
CA GLU A 195 18.73 -7.95 -29.71
C GLU A 195 18.64 -9.47 -29.47
N GLU A 196 19.68 -10.22 -29.84
CA GLU A 196 19.67 -11.68 -29.68
C GLU A 196 19.68 -12.08 -28.20
N SER A 197 20.60 -11.50 -27.41
CA SER A 197 20.70 -11.77 -25.97
C SER A 197 19.45 -11.29 -25.24
N THR A 198 18.92 -10.12 -25.62
CA THR A 198 17.68 -9.59 -25.06
C THR A 198 16.51 -10.52 -25.34
N LEU A 199 16.31 -10.97 -26.58
CA LEU A 199 15.22 -11.86 -26.95
C LEU A 199 15.31 -13.20 -26.20
N ARG A 200 16.52 -13.75 -26.09
CA ARG A 200 16.78 -14.99 -25.34
C ARG A 200 16.44 -14.84 -23.86
N MET A 201 16.89 -13.75 -23.23
CA MET A 201 16.61 -13.49 -21.82
C MET A 201 15.12 -13.21 -21.56
N LYS A 202 14.45 -12.43 -22.42
CA LYS A 202 13.00 -12.22 -22.32
C LYS A 202 12.23 -13.54 -22.43
N LYS A 203 12.65 -14.45 -23.29
CA LYS A 203 12.06 -15.80 -23.37
C LYS A 203 12.23 -16.55 -22.04
N ILE A 204 13.45 -16.58 -21.49
CA ILE A 204 13.75 -17.22 -20.20
C ILE A 204 12.88 -16.64 -19.08
N LEU A 205 12.82 -15.32 -18.97
CA LEU A 205 12.03 -14.62 -17.96
C LEU A 205 10.53 -14.95 -18.11
N LYS A 206 9.98 -14.97 -19.33
CA LYS A 206 8.55 -15.26 -19.55
C LYS A 206 8.19 -16.71 -19.27
N GLU A 207 9.04 -17.66 -19.66
CA GLU A 207 8.82 -19.09 -19.41
C GLU A 207 8.87 -19.45 -17.91
N ASN A 208 9.52 -18.63 -17.08
CA ASN A 208 9.77 -18.91 -15.67
C ASN A 208 9.29 -17.78 -14.74
N ALA A 209 8.35 -16.93 -15.20
CA ALA A 209 8.03 -15.66 -14.54
C ALA A 209 7.58 -15.84 -13.08
N LEU A 210 6.72 -16.83 -12.80
CA LEU A 210 6.24 -17.11 -11.45
C LEU A 210 7.31 -17.73 -10.55
N ASP A 211 8.17 -18.62 -11.07
CA ASP A 211 9.25 -19.23 -10.29
C ASP A 211 10.29 -18.18 -9.89
N ILE A 212 10.66 -17.32 -10.84
CA ILE A 212 11.54 -16.16 -10.60
C ILE A 212 10.93 -15.23 -9.55
N TYR A 213 9.64 -14.90 -9.69
CA TYR A 213 8.96 -14.05 -8.72
C TYR A 213 8.91 -14.68 -7.33
N ASN A 214 8.57 -15.96 -7.22
CA ASN A 214 8.39 -16.65 -5.94
C ASN A 214 9.66 -16.61 -5.07
N GLU A 215 10.83 -16.56 -5.69
CA GLU A 215 12.10 -16.45 -5.00
C GLU A 215 12.35 -15.09 -4.36
N VAL A 216 11.96 -14.01 -5.05
CA VAL A 216 12.11 -12.63 -4.56
C VAL A 216 10.83 -12.06 -3.95
N ARG A 217 9.76 -12.86 -3.89
CA ARG A 217 8.43 -12.48 -3.41
C ARG A 217 8.48 -11.84 -2.03
N ALA A 218 9.24 -12.42 -1.10
CA ALA A 218 9.35 -11.91 0.26
C ALA A 218 9.86 -10.46 0.29
N GLY A 219 10.80 -10.10 -0.59
CA GLY A 219 11.30 -8.73 -0.71
C GLY A 219 10.22 -7.76 -1.21
N TYR A 220 9.44 -8.17 -2.21
CA TYR A 220 8.29 -7.38 -2.68
C TYR A 220 7.22 -7.22 -1.61
N GLU A 221 6.87 -8.31 -0.92
CA GLU A 221 5.88 -8.32 0.16
C GLU A 221 6.30 -7.41 1.32
N GLU A 222 7.57 -7.46 1.74
CA GLU A 222 8.08 -6.59 2.78
C GLU A 222 8.03 -5.11 2.35
N ALA A 223 8.53 -4.82 1.14
CA ALA A 223 8.66 -3.44 0.68
C ALA A 223 7.30 -2.79 0.41
N TYR A 224 6.41 -3.47 -0.30
CA TYR A 224 5.05 -2.96 -0.54
C TYR A 224 4.18 -2.99 0.70
N GLY A 225 4.38 -3.94 1.62
CA GLY A 225 3.74 -3.92 2.93
C GLY A 225 4.04 -2.61 3.67
N LYS A 226 5.31 -2.19 3.72
CA LYS A 226 5.71 -0.89 4.31
C LYS A 226 5.09 0.30 3.59
N VAL A 227 5.04 0.28 2.27
CA VAL A 227 4.43 1.37 1.47
C VAL A 227 2.93 1.49 1.76
N PHE A 228 2.19 0.37 1.78
CA PHE A 228 0.75 0.38 2.06
C PHE A 228 0.46 0.77 3.52
N ALA A 229 1.28 0.31 4.47
CA ALA A 229 1.20 0.77 5.86
C ALA A 229 1.39 2.28 5.96
N TYR A 230 2.38 2.85 5.28
CA TYR A 230 2.60 4.30 5.27
C TYR A 230 1.39 5.08 4.74
N VAL A 231 0.79 4.63 3.63
CA VAL A 231 -0.43 5.24 3.08
C VAL A 231 -1.57 5.22 4.11
N PHE A 232 -1.77 4.06 4.75
CA PHE A 232 -2.85 3.90 5.73
C PHE A 232 -2.59 4.72 7.00
N GLU A 233 -1.35 4.77 7.47
CA GLU A 233 -0.94 5.54 8.64
C GLU A 233 -1.24 7.03 8.48
N LYS A 234 -1.13 7.60 7.27
CA LYS A 234 -1.52 9.01 7.03
C LYS A 234 -2.99 9.30 7.32
N ILE A 235 -3.87 8.33 7.13
CA ILE A 235 -5.27 8.43 7.54
C ILE A 235 -5.36 8.34 9.06
N LEU A 236 -4.75 7.31 9.66
CA LEU A 236 -4.84 7.02 11.10
C LEU A 236 -4.21 8.12 11.98
N GLU A 237 -3.18 8.83 11.52
CA GLU A 237 -2.55 9.96 12.22
C GLU A 237 -3.46 11.20 12.37
N LYS A 238 -4.50 11.29 11.53
CA LYS A 238 -5.35 12.47 11.37
C LYS A 238 -6.79 12.21 11.77
N VAL A 239 -7.26 10.98 11.61
CA VAL A 239 -8.64 10.57 11.90
C VAL A 239 -8.68 9.80 13.21
N PRO A 240 -9.35 10.32 14.26
CA PRO A 240 -9.45 9.64 15.53
C PRO A 240 -10.34 8.40 15.42
N VAL A 241 -10.14 7.42 16.31
CA VAL A 241 -10.84 6.12 16.28
C VAL A 241 -12.38 6.26 16.16
N PRO A 242 -13.06 7.15 16.92
CA PRO A 242 -14.50 7.31 16.79
C PRO A 242 -14.98 7.84 15.43
N GLU A 243 -14.10 8.50 14.66
CA GLU A 243 -14.43 9.02 13.33
C GLU A 243 -14.14 8.03 12.20
N ILE A 244 -13.34 6.98 12.47
CA ILE A 244 -13.09 5.88 11.53
C ILE A 244 -14.34 5.00 11.41
N PHE A 245 -14.98 4.73 12.55
CA PHE A 245 -16.20 3.93 12.63
C PHE A 245 -17.46 4.82 12.57
N GLY A 246 -18.58 4.22 12.14
CA GLY A 246 -19.88 4.87 12.00
C GLY A 246 -20.77 4.75 13.22
#